data_AF-A0A7V8VQB4-F1
#
_entry.id   AF-A0A7V8VQB4-F1
#
_cell.length_a   1.000
_cell.length_b   1.000
_cell.length_c   1.000
_cell.angle_alpha   90.00
_cell.angle_beta   90.00
_cell.angle_gamma   90.00
#
_symmetry.space_group_name_H-M   'P 1'
#
loop_
_entity.id
_entity.type
_entity.pdbx_description
1 polymer ?
#
loop_
_entity_poly.entity_id
_entity_poly.type
_entity_poly.pdbx_seq_one_letter_code
_entity_poly.pdbx_strand_id
1 'polypeptide(L)' 'MDFHTATDALKDAGISLREQAKALGVEYQTLAQMRMKPGASGYRSPPAPDVWRAALRDLARERSEQLAGLAERLDS' A
#
# COMPACT_ATOMS: atom_id res chain seq x y z
N MET A 1 13.25 -4.37 -0.27
CA MET A 1 11.93 -4.32 -0.95
C MET A 1 11.80 -2.99 -1.69
N ASP A 2 11.45 -3.05 -2.97
CA ASP A 2 11.11 -1.87 -3.80
C ASP A 2 9.60 -1.54 -3.73
N PHE A 3 9.20 -0.44 -4.34
CA PHE A 3 7.82 0.06 -4.30
C PHE A 3 6.82 -0.91 -4.94
N HIS A 4 7.16 -1.52 -6.08
CA HIS A 4 6.26 -2.42 -6.79
C HIS A 4 6.03 -3.70 -6.00
N THR A 5 7.12 -4.29 -5.50
CA THR A 5 7.10 -5.48 -4.63
C THR A 5 6.30 -5.23 -3.35
N ALA A 6 6.45 -4.05 -2.72
CA ALA A 6 5.70 -3.72 -1.50
C ALA A 6 4.19 -3.60 -1.76
N THR A 7 3.82 -2.92 -2.84
CA THR A 7 2.41 -2.70 -3.20
C THR A 7 1.75 -3.99 -3.70
N ASP A 8 2.50 -4.89 -4.35
CA ASP A 8 2.06 -6.25 -4.70
C ASP A 8 1.83 -7.11 -3.45
N ALA A 9 2.80 -7.15 -2.52
CA ALA A 9 2.66 -7.93 -1.29
C ALA A 9 1.43 -7.52 -0.46
N LEU A 10 1.12 -6.23 -0.40
CA LEU A 10 -0.09 -5.74 0.26
C LEU A 10 -1.37 -6.16 -0.47
N LYS A 11 -1.36 -6.13 -1.81
CA LYS A 11 -2.48 -6.58 -2.61
C LYS A 11 -2.74 -8.09 -2.40
N ASP A 12 -1.69 -8.89 -2.35
CA ASP A 12 -1.77 -10.33 -2.09
C ASP A 12 -2.28 -10.63 -0.68
N ALA A 13 -1.99 -9.75 0.28
CA ALA A 13 -2.56 -9.77 1.63
C ALA A 13 -4.01 -9.23 1.71
N GLY A 14 -4.64 -8.93 0.57
CA GLY A 14 -6.03 -8.45 0.49
C GLY A 14 -6.20 -6.94 0.68
N ILE A 15 -5.12 -6.16 0.79
CA ILE A 15 -5.18 -4.70 0.94
C ILE A 15 -5.21 -4.06 -0.44
N SER A 16 -6.36 -3.49 -0.80
CA SER A 16 -6.60 -3.00 -2.15
C SER A 16 -5.69 -1.83 -2.52
N LEU A 17 -5.43 -1.66 -3.82
CA LEU A 17 -4.69 -0.51 -4.34
C LEU A 17 -5.35 0.84 -3.99
N ARG A 18 -6.67 0.89 -3.78
CA ARG A 18 -7.33 2.13 -3.30
C ARG A 18 -6.93 2.48 -1.87
N GLU A 19 -6.83 1.49 -1.00
CA GLU A 19 -6.38 1.69 0.39
C GLU A 19 -4.91 2.09 0.43
N GLN A 20 -4.09 1.46 -0.41
CA GLN A 20 -2.68 1.84 -0.57
C GLN A 20 -2.53 3.28 -1.07
N ALA A 21 -3.33 3.70 -2.06
CA ALA A 21 -3.33 5.07 -2.58
C ALA A 21 -3.73 6.09 -1.49
N LYS A 22 -4.78 5.77 -0.73
CA LYS A 22 -5.21 6.57 0.42
C LYS A 22 -4.11 6.71 1.47
N ALA A 23 -3.43 5.62 1.83
CA ALA A 23 -2.32 5.66 2.80
C ALA A 23 -1.14 6.49 2.31
N LEU A 24 -0.89 6.50 1.00
CA LEU A 24 0.12 7.34 0.36
C LEU A 24 -0.32 8.80 0.15
N GLY A 25 -1.57 9.15 0.47
CA GLY A 25 -2.12 10.49 0.26
C GLY A 25 -2.27 10.87 -1.21
N VAL A 26 -2.50 9.89 -2.10
CA VAL A 26 -2.62 10.11 -3.55
C VAL A 26 -3.90 9.51 -4.11
N GLU A 27 -4.30 9.99 -5.28
CA GLU A 27 -5.38 9.40 -6.04
C GLU A 27 -5.02 8.00 -6.56
N TYR A 28 -6.04 7.14 -6.73
CA TYR A 28 -5.85 5.78 -7.25
C TYR A 28 -5.12 5.76 -8.60
N GLN A 29 -5.44 6.71 -9.50
CA GLN A 29 -4.80 6.83 -10.80
C GLN A 29 -3.30 7.19 -10.67
N THR A 30 -2.94 8.00 -9.68
CA THR A 30 -1.55 8.35 -9.40
C THR A 30 -0.76 7.13 -8.92
N LEU A 31 -1.34 6.30 -8.04
CA LEU A 31 -0.72 5.03 -7.66
C LEU A 31 -0.54 4.10 -8.87
N ALA A 32 -1.55 4.00 -9.75
CA ALA A 32 -1.46 3.20 -10.96
C ALA A 32 -0.31 3.67 -11.87
N GLN A 33 -0.16 4.99 -12.05
CA GLN A 33 0.95 5.61 -12.79
C GLN A 33 2.32 5.32 -12.16
N MET A 34 2.41 5.33 -10.83
CA MET A 34 3.65 5.02 -10.10
C MET A 34 4.09 3.56 -10.23
N ARG A 35 3.13 2.67 -10.45
CA ARG A 35 3.36 1.23 -10.65
C ARG A 35 3.63 0.84 -12.11
N MET A 36 3.58 1.79 -13.06
CA MET A 36 3.95 1.53 -14.45
C MET A 36 5.46 1.28 -14.59
N LYS A 37 5.87 0.70 -15.71
CA LYS A 37 7.31 0.56 -16.03
C LYS A 37 7.96 1.95 -16.12
N PRO A 38 9.16 2.15 -15.54
CA PRO A 38 9.91 3.38 -15.72
C PRO A 38 10.10 3.70 -17.21
N GLY A 39 9.78 4.93 -17.61
CA GLY A 39 9.85 5.39 -19.01
C GLY A 39 8.57 5.19 -19.83
N ALA A 40 7.54 4.52 -19.31
CA ALA A 40 6.23 4.50 -19.95
C ALA A 40 5.59 5.90 -19.95
N SER A 41 4.82 6.23 -21.01
CA SER A 41 4.06 7.48 -21.06
C SER A 41 3.09 7.56 -19.89
N GLY A 42 3.20 8.60 -19.07
CA GLY A 42 2.39 8.77 -17.85
C GLY A 42 2.97 8.14 -16.59
N TYR A 43 4.15 7.51 -16.64
CA TYR A 43 4.87 7.08 -15.44
C TYR A 43 5.13 8.25 -14.50
N ARG A 44 4.97 8.01 -13.19
CA ARG A 44 5.38 8.94 -12.14
C ARG A 44 6.33 8.23 -11.19
N SER A 45 7.39 8.89 -10.78
CA SER A 45 8.22 8.35 -9.71
C SER A 45 7.41 8.27 -8.40
N PRO A 46 7.50 7.17 -7.65
CA PRO A 46 6.93 7.12 -6.31
C PRO A 46 7.61 8.17 -5.40
N PRO A 47 7.01 8.49 -4.23
CA PRO A 47 7.65 9.32 -3.22
C PRO A 47 9.05 8.81 -2.81
N ALA A 48 9.78 9.58 -2.00
CA ALA A 48 11.07 9.14 -1.48
C ALA A 48 10.94 7.80 -0.71
N PRO A 49 11.97 6.93 -0.75
CA PRO A 49 11.90 5.59 -0.16
C PRO A 49 11.47 5.53 1.30
N ASP A 50 11.90 6.48 2.11
CA ASP A 50 11.52 6.65 3.51
C ASP A 50 10.03 6.97 3.67
N VAL A 51 9.48 7.83 2.81
CA VAL A 51 8.08 8.28 2.85
C VAL A 51 7.11 7.14 2.51
N TRP A 52 7.26 6.51 1.34
CA TRP A 52 6.31 5.45 0.97
C TRP A 52 6.45 4.20 1.84
N ARG A 53 7.66 3.88 2.31
CA ARG A 53 7.86 2.75 3.23
C ARG A 53 7.24 2.99 4.58
N ALA A 54 7.21 4.23 5.06
CA ALA A 54 6.48 4.55 6.28
C ALA A 54 4.98 4.35 6.07
N ALA A 55 4.40 5.01 5.06
CA ALA A 55 2.97 4.93 4.76
C ALA A 55 2.44 3.49 4.57
N LEU A 56 3.13 2.68 3.77
CA LEU A 56 2.72 1.30 3.52
C LEU A 56 2.89 0.38 4.74
N ARG A 57 3.90 0.66 5.59
CA ARG A 57 4.12 -0.09 6.83
C ARG A 57 3.03 0.21 7.85
N ASP A 58 2.65 1.47 8.00
CA ASP A 58 1.60 1.87 8.93
C ASP A 58 0.25 1.29 8.50
N LEU A 59 -0.05 1.29 7.19
CA LEU A 59 -1.22 0.60 6.65
C LEU A 59 -1.21 -0.91 6.97
N ALA A 60 -0.07 -1.58 6.81
CA ALA A 60 0.05 -3.01 7.11
C ALA A 60 -0.18 -3.30 8.61
N ARG A 61 0.37 -2.45 9.49
CA ARG A 61 0.18 -2.55 10.94
C ARG A 61 -1.27 -2.35 11.34
N GLU A 62 -1.91 -1.31 10.83
CA GLU A 62 -3.33 -1.03 11.08
C GLU A 62 -4.21 -2.23 10.71
N ARG A 63 -3.94 -2.88 9.56
CA ARG A 63 -4.68 -4.07 9.13
C ARG A 63 -4.42 -5.28 10.00
N SER A 64 -3.18 -5.48 10.42
CA SER A 64 -2.83 -6.55 11.36
C SER A 64 -3.57 -6.39 12.69
N GLU A 65 -3.63 -5.17 13.23
CA GLU A 65 -4.32 -4.86 14.49
C GLU A 65 -5.84 -5.05 14.36
N GLN A 66 -6.45 -4.61 13.26
CA GLN A 66 -7.88 -4.81 13.00
C GLN A 66 -8.26 -6.29 12.95
N LEU A 67 -7.44 -7.12 12.30
CA LEU A 67 -7.67 -8.56 12.20
C LEU A 67 -7.44 -9.27 13.55
N ALA A 68 -6.40 -8.89 14.29
CA ALA A 68 -6.15 -9.41 15.62
C ALA A 68 -7.32 -9.10 16.58
N GLY A 69 -7.79 -7.85 16.60
CA GLY A 69 -8.95 -7.46 17.41
C GLY A 69 -10.28 -8.04 16.92
N LEU A 70 -10.39 -8.46 15.66
CA LEU A 70 -11.53 -9.27 15.20
C LEU A 70 -11.44 -10.70 15.74
N ALA A 71 -10.27 -11.33 15.69
CA ALA A 71 -10.06 -12.68 16.23
C ALA A 71 -10.40 -12.75 17.73
N GLU A 72 -9.89 -11.81 18.54
CA GLU A 72 -10.18 -11.74 19.98
C GLU A 72 -11.68 -11.63 20.29
N ARG A 73 -12.43 -10.89 19.46
CA ARG A 73 -13.89 -10.75 19.60
C ARG A 73 -14.67 -11.99 19.17
N LEU A 74 -14.10 -12.83 18.31
CA LEU A 74 -14.71 -14.09 17.90
C LEU A 74 -14.44 -15.22 18.91
N ASP A 75 -13.36 -15.12 19.68
CA ASP A 75 -13.01 -16.05 20.77
C ASP A 75 -13.74 -15.77 22.09
N SER A 76 -14.40 -14.60 22.21
CA SER A 76 -15.18 -14.17 23.39
C SER A 76 -16.64 -14.62 23.32
#